data_AF-A0AAD6CE17-F1
#
_entry.id   AF-A0AAD6CE17-F1
#
_cell.length_a   1.000
_cell.length_b   1.000
_cell.length_c   1.000
_cell.angle_alpha   90.00
_cell.angle_beta   90.00
_cell.angle_gamma   90.00
#
_symmetry.space_group_name_H-M   'P 1'
#
loop_
_entity.id
_entity.type
_entity.pdbx_description
1 polymer ?
#
loop_
_entity_poly.entity_id
_entity_poly.type
_entity_poly.pdbx_seq_one_letter_code
_entity_poly.pdbx_strand_id
1 'polypeptide(L)'
;MNGVFPADLAVYLLFTPIVVYIFFAHRWTGFLPWYYLSVFCLARIIGGILGIHDSNGLPANIIQSVGLTPLILAVDGLVHEGCVVQPRFIYPIDLQADNWWSHRRVYRNPSSSRFLGWSVVIATSTVMIAAVALVITGSLHIFQGHPQSGSYTQWKVGTVLIAVTWGFQMLWSLLSLLPSRGSKGAAGYHGGTALIQGAFVALVFLGVRVIYGIVSVFTQRRDLSPIYGSLAVRVVLMFLPEVFAALTMIVVGIRTRHLRQTT
;
A
#
# COMPACT_ATOMS: atom_id res chain seq x y z
N MET A 1 -15.12 21.77 14.76
CA MET A 1 -13.68 21.40 14.72
C MET A 1 -13.58 19.99 14.17
N ASN A 2 -12.82 19.79 13.10
CA ASN A 2 -12.67 18.50 12.46
C ASN A 2 -11.78 17.59 13.32
N GLY A 3 -12.38 16.86 14.28
CA GLY A 3 -11.66 15.97 15.20
C GLY A 3 -10.86 14.85 14.54
N VAL A 4 -11.02 14.66 13.22
CA VAL A 4 -10.25 13.71 12.41
C VAL A 4 -8.76 14.07 12.39
N PHE A 5 -8.40 15.34 12.21
CA PHE A 5 -6.99 15.75 12.12
C PHE A 5 -6.18 15.51 13.41
N PRO A 6 -6.65 15.91 14.61
CA PRO A 6 -5.93 15.61 15.83
C PRO A 6 -5.91 14.11 16.16
N ALA A 7 -6.96 13.36 15.82
CA ALA A 7 -6.99 11.90 16.00
C ALA A 7 -5.98 11.19 15.07
N ASP A 8 -5.93 11.60 13.79
CA ASP A 8 -4.96 11.12 12.80
C ASP A 8 -3.54 11.41 13.27
N LEU A 9 -3.26 12.65 13.69
CA LEU A 9 -1.97 13.03 14.26
C LEU A 9 -1.58 12.16 15.46
N ALA A 10 -2.47 11.99 16.44
CA ALA A 10 -2.18 11.23 17.65
C ALA A 10 -1.86 9.75 17.35
N VAL A 11 -2.63 9.11 16.48
CA VAL A 11 -2.42 7.70 16.11
C VAL A 11 -1.12 7.51 15.34
N TYR A 12 -0.85 8.35 14.33
CA TYR A 12 0.37 8.21 13.53
C TYR A 12 1.63 8.62 14.28
N LEU A 13 1.55 9.53 15.26
CA LEU A 13 2.67 9.84 16.16
C LEU A 13 3.02 8.64 17.05
N LEU A 14 2.02 7.84 17.47
CA LEU A 14 2.24 6.59 18.20
C LEU A 14 2.77 5.46 17.30
N PHE A 15 2.31 5.37 16.04
CA PHE A 15 2.78 4.34 15.10
C PHE A 15 4.19 4.61 14.56
N THR A 16 4.56 5.89 14.40
CA THR A 16 5.86 6.29 13.84
C THR A 16 7.07 5.65 14.53
N PRO A 17 7.24 5.67 15.87
CA PRO A 17 8.40 5.02 16.50
C PRO A 17 8.44 3.52 16.24
N ILE A 18 7.28 2.85 16.16
CA ILE A 18 7.20 1.42 15.85
C ILE A 18 7.61 1.15 14.40
N VAL A 19 7.10 1.95 13.46
CA VAL A 19 7.44 1.84 12.02
C VAL A 19 8.92 2.11 11.80
N VAL A 20 9.47 3.14 12.43
CA VAL A 20 10.90 3.48 12.37
C VAL A 20 11.75 2.35 12.95
N TYR A 21 11.33 1.76 14.07
CA TYR A 21 12.00 0.58 14.63
C TYR A 21 12.00 -0.61 13.65
N ILE A 22 10.85 -0.92 13.03
CA ILE A 22 10.74 -2.00 12.03
C ILE A 22 11.62 -1.72 10.81
N PHE A 23 11.65 -0.46 10.34
CA PHE A 23 12.48 -0.01 9.22
C PHE A 23 13.96 -0.25 9.50
N PHE A 24 14.46 0.19 10.65
CA PHE A 24 15.85 -0.04 11.04
C PHE A 24 16.17 -1.53 11.28
N ALA A 25 15.22 -2.31 11.80
CA ALA A 25 15.39 -3.74 12.02
C ALA A 25 15.50 -4.55 10.71
N HIS A 26 14.78 -4.17 9.65
CA HIS A 26 14.81 -4.87 8.35
C HIS A 26 15.98 -4.44 7.43
N ARG A 27 16.58 -3.26 7.69
CA ARG A 27 17.81 -2.72 7.06
C ARG A 27 17.81 -2.74 5.52
N TRP A 28 18.28 -3.82 4.87
CA TRP A 28 18.52 -3.88 3.42
C TRP A 28 17.67 -4.92 2.67
N THR A 29 16.97 -5.81 3.38
CA THR A 29 16.08 -6.84 2.79
C THR A 29 14.66 -6.51 3.23
N GLY A 30 13.81 -6.01 2.33
CA GLY A 30 12.51 -5.43 2.69
C GLY A 30 12.45 -3.90 2.73
N PHE A 31 13.38 -3.17 2.12
CA PHE A 31 13.41 -1.70 2.21
C PHE A 31 12.12 -1.05 1.68
N LEU A 32 11.59 -1.52 0.55
CA LEU A 32 10.44 -0.92 -0.13
C LEU A 32 9.19 -0.78 0.76
N PRO A 33 8.63 -1.86 1.36
CA PRO A 33 7.42 -1.75 2.17
C PRO A 33 7.58 -0.80 3.36
N TRP A 34 8.72 -0.87 4.07
CA TRP A 34 8.95 -0.08 5.27
C TRP A 34 9.27 1.38 4.95
N TYR A 35 9.95 1.65 3.83
CA TYR A 35 10.19 3.00 3.34
C TYR A 35 8.87 3.71 3.02
N TYR A 36 8.00 3.08 2.22
CA TYR A 36 6.71 3.66 1.86
C TYR A 36 5.76 3.80 3.05
N LEU A 37 5.79 2.87 4.02
CA LEU A 37 5.04 2.99 5.26
C LEU A 37 5.54 4.16 6.13
N SER A 38 6.85 4.43 6.12
CA SER A 38 7.43 5.59 6.80
C SER A 38 7.01 6.91 6.12
N VAL A 39 7.07 6.97 4.79
CA VAL A 39 6.59 8.11 4.00
C VAL A 39 5.10 8.36 4.27
N PHE A 40 4.29 7.30 4.35
CA PHE A 40 2.88 7.40 4.72
C PHE A 40 2.69 8.03 6.11
N CYS A 41 3.39 7.54 7.14
CA CYS A 41 3.28 8.08 8.50
C CYS A 41 3.73 9.54 8.57
N LEU A 42 4.80 9.92 7.87
CA LEU A 42 5.26 11.31 7.81
C LEU A 42 4.25 12.22 7.13
N ALA A 43 3.69 11.79 5.99
CA ALA A 43 2.64 12.54 5.30
C ALA A 43 1.42 12.77 6.21
N ARG A 44 1.09 11.80 7.07
CA ARG A 44 -0.01 11.90 8.04
C ARG A 44 0.26 12.87 9.16
N ILE A 45 1.45 12.83 9.74
CA ILE A 45 1.85 13.81 10.76
C ILE A 45 1.79 15.23 10.20
N ILE A 46 2.34 15.45 8.99
CA ILE A 46 2.32 16.76 8.33
C ILE A 46 0.88 17.19 8.05
N GLY A 47 0.04 16.30 7.49
CA GLY A 47 -1.37 16.57 7.22
C GLY A 47 -2.17 16.89 8.49
N GLY A 48 -1.91 16.18 9.58
CA GLY A 48 -2.51 16.41 10.89
C GLY A 48 -2.13 17.76 11.50
N ILE A 49 -0.85 18.12 11.46
CA ILE A 49 -0.37 19.43 11.94
C ILE A 49 -1.00 20.57 11.12
N LEU A 50 -0.98 20.47 9.79
CA LEU A 50 -1.58 21.47 8.91
C LEU A 50 -3.10 21.58 9.13
N GLY A 51 -3.79 20.46 9.35
CA GLY A 51 -5.23 20.44 9.62
C GLY A 51 -5.63 21.00 10.99
N ILE A 52 -4.71 21.05 11.96
CA ILE A 52 -4.93 21.72 13.25
C ILE A 52 -4.85 23.24 13.12
N HIS A 53 -3.87 23.72 12.34
CA HIS A 53 -3.70 25.15 12.09
C HIS A 53 -4.76 25.73 11.14
N ASP A 54 -5.06 25.01 10.05
CA ASP A 54 -6.10 25.39 9.10
C ASP A 54 -6.88 24.14 8.64
N SER A 55 -7.97 23.85 9.36
CA SER A 55 -8.81 22.68 9.11
C SER A 55 -9.58 22.71 7.78
N ASN A 56 -9.65 23.88 7.12
CA ASN A 56 -10.22 24.06 5.78
C ASN A 56 -9.13 24.28 4.72
N GLY A 57 -7.87 24.28 5.13
CA GLY A 57 -6.73 24.50 4.27
C GLY A 57 -6.68 23.49 3.13
N LEU A 58 -6.60 24.02 1.92
CA LEU A 58 -6.38 23.26 0.69
C LEU A 58 -5.24 22.22 0.84
N PRO A 59 -4.07 22.53 1.45
CA PRO A 59 -2.98 21.57 1.57
C PRO A 59 -3.30 20.37 2.46
N ALA A 60 -3.96 20.58 3.60
CA ALA A 60 -4.30 19.52 4.54
C ALA A 60 -5.30 18.51 3.92
N ASN A 61 -6.29 19.04 3.20
CA ASN A 61 -7.30 18.25 2.51
C ASN A 61 -6.74 17.43 1.33
N ILE A 62 -5.76 17.99 0.60
CA ILE A 62 -5.07 17.27 -0.47
C ILE A 62 -4.21 16.14 0.10
N ILE A 63 -3.41 16.42 1.12
CA ILE A 63 -2.56 15.42 1.77
C ILE A 63 -3.42 14.27 2.30
N GLN A 64 -4.55 14.58 2.91
CA GLN A 64 -5.46 13.57 3.42
C GLN A 64 -6.05 12.71 2.30
N SER A 65 -6.38 13.29 1.13
CA SER A 65 -6.93 12.55 -0.02
C SER A 65 -5.88 11.69 -0.73
N VAL A 66 -4.65 12.19 -0.87
CA VAL A 66 -3.53 11.57 -1.59
C VAL A 66 -2.79 10.51 -0.75
N GLY A 67 -2.94 10.57 0.57
CA GLY A 67 -2.23 9.70 1.52
C GLY A 67 -2.44 8.19 1.33
N LEU A 68 -3.40 7.73 0.53
CA LEU A 68 -3.54 6.30 0.19
C LEU A 68 -2.35 5.74 -0.58
N THR A 69 -1.73 6.58 -1.39
CA THR A 69 -0.78 6.20 -2.42
C THR A 69 0.46 5.54 -1.84
N PRO A 70 1.15 6.15 -0.85
CA PRO A 70 2.32 5.52 -0.26
C PRO A 70 1.93 4.23 0.47
N LEU A 71 0.71 4.12 0.99
CA LEU A 71 0.25 2.91 1.67
C LEU A 71 0.01 1.75 0.69
N ILE A 72 -0.59 2.01 -0.49
CA ILE A 72 -0.74 1.00 -1.55
C ILE A 72 0.63 0.53 -2.05
N LEU A 73 1.59 1.46 -2.23
CA LEU A 73 2.96 1.12 -2.61
C LEU A 73 3.72 0.37 -1.52
N ALA A 74 3.44 0.65 -0.24
CA ALA A 74 3.98 -0.13 0.87
C ALA A 74 3.49 -1.58 0.81
N VAL A 75 2.21 -1.79 0.48
CA VAL A 75 1.66 -3.13 0.33
C VAL A 75 2.22 -3.83 -0.92
N ASP A 76 2.45 -3.10 -2.02
CA ASP A 76 3.12 -3.64 -3.20
C ASP A 76 4.54 -4.12 -2.91
N GLY A 77 5.30 -3.33 -2.15
CA GLY A 77 6.60 -3.75 -1.62
C GLY A 77 6.50 -5.02 -0.75
N LEU A 78 5.43 -5.20 0.02
CA LEU A 78 5.23 -6.37 0.88
C LEU A 78 4.94 -7.64 0.06
N VAL A 79 4.14 -7.51 -1.01
CA VAL A 79 3.88 -8.61 -1.96
C VAL A 79 5.14 -8.97 -2.71
N HIS A 80 5.92 -7.98 -3.17
CA HIS A 80 7.20 -8.22 -3.84
C HIS A 80 8.16 -9.00 -2.94
N GLU A 81 8.35 -8.59 -1.69
CA GLU A 81 9.20 -9.29 -0.73
C GLU A 81 8.66 -10.68 -0.40
N GLY A 82 7.34 -10.85 -0.25
CA GLY A 82 6.71 -12.15 -0.08
C GLY A 82 7.02 -13.11 -1.24
N CYS A 83 6.93 -12.63 -2.48
CA CYS A 83 7.24 -13.41 -3.70
C CYS A 83 8.75 -13.66 -3.90
N VAL A 84 9.62 -12.76 -3.43
CA VAL A 84 11.08 -12.95 -3.47
C VAL A 84 11.54 -13.96 -2.41
N VAL A 85 11.00 -13.86 -1.18
CA VAL A 85 11.28 -14.79 -0.07
C VAL A 85 10.68 -16.17 -0.35
N GLN A 86 9.59 -16.24 -1.11
CA GLN A 86 8.94 -17.47 -1.54
C GLN A 86 9.10 -17.66 -3.06
N PRO A 87 10.24 -18.22 -3.55
CA PRO A 87 10.46 -18.45 -4.98
C PRO A 87 9.51 -19.55 -5.49
N ARG A 88 8.29 -19.17 -5.88
CA ARG A 88 7.20 -20.10 -6.18
C ARG A 88 6.87 -20.24 -7.67
N PHE A 89 7.41 -19.37 -8.53
CA PHE A 89 6.83 -19.16 -9.87
C PHE A 89 7.62 -19.69 -11.07
N ILE A 90 8.80 -20.31 -10.91
CA ILE A 90 9.53 -20.84 -12.07
C ILE A 90 10.10 -22.21 -11.75
N TYR A 91 9.24 -23.22 -11.74
CA TYR A 91 9.67 -24.53 -12.24
C TYR A 91 8.59 -25.00 -13.22
N PRO A 92 8.92 -25.18 -14.52
CA PRO A 92 8.08 -26.03 -15.33
C PRO A 92 8.03 -27.40 -14.66
N ILE A 93 6.83 -27.99 -14.68
CA ILE A 93 6.61 -29.41 -14.46
C ILE A 93 7.61 -30.11 -15.38
N ASP A 94 8.64 -30.75 -14.84
CA ASP A 94 9.15 -32.05 -15.29
C ASP A 94 10.39 -32.53 -14.51
N LEU A 95 10.31 -33.82 -14.17
CA LEU A 95 11.36 -34.79 -13.84
C LEU A 95 12.03 -34.75 -12.46
N GLN A 96 11.38 -35.52 -11.58
CA GLN A 96 11.98 -36.41 -10.60
C GLN A 96 13.35 -36.98 -11.05
N ALA A 97 14.43 -36.45 -10.47
CA ALA A 97 15.74 -37.09 -10.48
C ALA A 97 16.41 -36.88 -9.12
N ASP A 98 16.70 -38.01 -8.47
CA ASP A 98 17.26 -38.14 -7.14
C ASP A 98 18.73 -37.71 -7.11
N ASN A 99 19.00 -36.46 -6.74
CA ASN A 99 20.37 -35.98 -6.56
C ASN A 99 20.42 -34.91 -5.44
N TRP A 100 20.57 -35.33 -4.18
CA TRP A 100 20.62 -34.44 -3.01
C TRP A 100 21.74 -33.36 -3.04
N TRP A 101 22.69 -33.46 -3.98
CA TRP A 101 23.81 -32.51 -4.14
C TRP A 101 23.53 -31.37 -5.14
N SER A 102 22.46 -31.44 -5.94
CA SER A 102 22.08 -30.36 -6.88
C SER A 102 21.19 -29.29 -6.24
N HIS A 103 20.53 -29.59 -5.12
CA HIS A 103 19.65 -28.65 -4.42
C HIS A 103 20.34 -27.39 -3.89
N ARG A 104 21.67 -27.37 -3.77
CA ARG A 104 22.41 -26.13 -3.41
C ARG A 104 22.67 -25.19 -4.57
N ARG A 105 22.66 -25.65 -5.83
CA ARG A 105 22.93 -24.80 -7.01
C ARG A 105 21.68 -24.18 -7.63
N VAL A 106 20.50 -24.66 -7.25
CA VAL A 106 19.21 -24.16 -7.72
C VAL A 106 18.83 -22.80 -7.08
N TYR A 107 19.48 -22.40 -5.99
CA TYR A 107 19.34 -21.06 -5.41
C TYR A 107 20.08 -19.94 -6.19
N ARG A 108 20.82 -20.27 -7.27
CA ARG A 108 21.84 -19.38 -7.85
C ARG A 108 21.47 -18.72 -9.18
N ASN A 109 20.31 -18.98 -9.78
CA ASN A 109 19.83 -18.15 -10.89
C ASN A 109 18.45 -17.52 -10.64
N PRO A 110 18.39 -16.45 -9.81
CA PRO A 110 17.18 -15.70 -9.50
C PRO A 110 16.94 -14.53 -10.48
N SER A 111 17.59 -14.51 -11.65
CA SER A 111 17.62 -13.30 -12.50
C SER A 111 16.30 -13.05 -13.24
N SER A 112 15.67 -14.07 -13.81
CA SER A 112 14.47 -13.90 -14.65
C SER A 112 13.21 -13.47 -13.86
N SER A 113 12.97 -14.03 -12.67
CA SER A 113 11.82 -13.64 -11.83
C SER A 113 12.02 -12.33 -11.07
N ARG A 114 13.27 -11.94 -10.77
CA ARG A 114 13.55 -10.62 -10.17
C ARG A 114 13.23 -9.49 -11.14
N PHE A 115 13.59 -9.61 -12.42
CA PHE A 115 13.25 -8.58 -13.41
C PHE A 115 11.74 -8.42 -13.57
N LEU A 116 10.98 -9.52 -13.59
CA LEU A 116 9.51 -9.46 -13.65
C LEU A 116 8.90 -8.86 -12.37
N GLY A 117 9.42 -9.21 -11.19
CA GLY A 117 8.95 -8.64 -9.93
C GLY A 117 9.22 -7.14 -9.82
N TRP A 118 10.41 -6.69 -10.24
CA TRP A 118 10.78 -5.27 -10.24
C TRP A 118 10.07 -4.49 -11.34
N SER A 119 9.82 -5.08 -12.52
CA SER A 119 9.06 -4.40 -13.57
C SER A 119 7.61 -4.14 -13.15
N VAL A 120 6.97 -5.08 -12.45
CA VAL A 120 5.64 -4.88 -11.87
C VAL A 120 5.65 -3.74 -10.87
N VAL A 121 6.59 -3.72 -9.91
CA VAL A 121 6.71 -2.66 -8.90
C VAL A 121 6.97 -1.29 -9.53
N ILE A 122 7.82 -1.21 -10.54
CA ILE A 122 8.11 0.04 -11.25
C ILE A 122 6.88 0.50 -12.05
N ALA A 123 6.20 -0.41 -12.72
CA ALA A 123 4.98 -0.11 -13.48
C ALA A 123 3.85 0.37 -12.57
N THR A 124 3.57 -0.33 -11.46
CA THR A 124 2.56 0.08 -10.47
C THR A 124 2.91 1.42 -9.86
N SER A 125 4.19 1.65 -9.50
CA SER A 125 4.66 2.91 -8.94
C SER A 125 4.50 4.10 -9.90
N THR A 126 4.89 3.93 -11.16
CA THR A 126 4.76 5.00 -12.18
C THR A 126 3.31 5.34 -12.47
N VAL A 127 2.45 4.33 -12.64
CA VAL A 127 1.00 4.53 -12.82
C VAL A 127 0.40 5.24 -11.60
N MET A 128 0.80 4.84 -10.40
CA MET A 128 0.29 5.40 -9.16
C MET A 128 0.73 6.86 -8.95
N ILE A 129 1.97 7.21 -9.28
CA ILE A 129 2.45 8.61 -9.28
C ILE A 129 1.66 9.46 -10.27
N ALA A 130 1.44 8.97 -11.49
CA ALA A 130 0.65 9.68 -12.50
C ALA A 130 -0.80 9.87 -12.06
N ALA A 131 -1.41 8.84 -11.48
CA ALA A 131 -2.78 8.89 -10.99
C ALA A 131 -2.96 9.92 -9.87
N VAL A 132 -2.02 9.98 -8.92
CA VAL A 132 -1.99 10.99 -7.87
C VAL A 132 -1.83 12.39 -8.43
N ALA A 133 -0.90 12.59 -9.36
CA ALA A 133 -0.68 13.90 -9.96
C ALA A 133 -1.98 14.42 -10.60
N LEU A 134 -2.72 13.57 -11.31
CA LEU A 134 -4.02 13.90 -11.89
C LEU A 134 -5.10 14.21 -10.86
N VAL A 135 -5.14 13.49 -9.74
CA VAL A 135 -6.07 13.81 -8.63
C VAL A 135 -5.72 15.15 -8.01
N ILE A 136 -4.44 15.43 -7.77
CA ILE A 136 -3.98 16.69 -7.18
C ILE A 136 -4.30 17.85 -8.11
N THR A 137 -3.88 17.81 -9.38
CA THR A 137 -4.11 18.91 -10.32
C THR A 137 -5.61 19.12 -10.56
N GLY A 138 -6.36 18.04 -10.80
CA GLY A 138 -7.80 18.09 -11.00
C GLY A 138 -8.54 18.71 -9.81
N SER A 139 -8.17 18.31 -8.59
CA SER A 139 -8.79 18.85 -7.37
C SER A 139 -8.38 20.29 -7.07
N LEU A 140 -7.10 20.65 -7.24
CA LEU A 140 -6.58 22.01 -7.04
C LEU A 140 -7.32 23.04 -7.89
N HIS A 141 -7.49 22.78 -9.18
CA HIS A 141 -8.16 23.71 -10.11
C HIS A 141 -9.64 23.92 -9.77
N ILE A 142 -10.31 22.87 -9.25
CA ILE A 142 -11.70 22.96 -8.80
C ILE A 142 -11.80 23.81 -7.54
N PHE A 143 -10.89 23.63 -6.58
CA PHE A 143 -10.95 24.34 -5.30
C PHE A 143 -10.49 25.79 -5.37
N GLN A 144 -9.58 26.13 -6.30
CA GLN A 144 -9.14 27.52 -6.52
C GLN A 144 -10.17 28.37 -7.26
N GLY A 145 -11.35 27.83 -7.60
CA GLY A 145 -12.41 28.60 -8.27
C GLY A 145 -12.12 28.95 -9.73
N HIS A 146 -11.06 28.41 -10.33
CA HIS A 146 -10.71 28.55 -11.74
C HIS A 146 -10.81 27.20 -12.47
N PRO A 147 -12.02 26.60 -12.57
CA PRO A 147 -12.19 25.30 -13.19
C PRO A 147 -11.89 25.39 -14.68
N GLN A 148 -10.76 24.82 -15.10
CA GLN A 148 -10.43 24.66 -16.51
C GLN A 148 -11.31 23.55 -17.11
N SER A 149 -11.60 23.63 -18.42
CA SER A 149 -12.35 22.61 -19.17
C SER A 149 -11.57 21.29 -19.21
N GLY A 150 -11.73 20.47 -18.16
CA GLY A 150 -11.05 19.18 -18.03
C GLY A 150 -10.62 18.81 -16.61
N SER A 151 -10.64 19.73 -15.63
CA SER A 151 -10.18 19.45 -14.26
C SER A 151 -10.99 18.35 -13.58
N TYR A 152 -12.30 18.31 -13.83
CA TYR A 152 -13.18 17.28 -13.30
C TYR A 152 -12.93 15.91 -13.95
N THR A 153 -12.57 15.91 -15.23
CA THR A 153 -12.13 14.70 -15.96
C THR A 153 -10.80 14.20 -15.42
N GLN A 154 -9.82 15.08 -15.18
CA GLN A 154 -8.53 14.72 -14.58
C GLN A 154 -8.70 14.07 -13.20
N TRP A 155 -9.57 14.63 -12.35
CA TRP A 155 -9.84 14.08 -11.03
C TRP A 155 -10.51 12.68 -11.09
N LYS A 156 -11.50 12.52 -11.98
CA LYS A 156 -12.15 11.21 -12.24
C LYS A 156 -11.16 10.17 -12.76
N VAL A 157 -10.38 10.52 -13.79
CA VAL A 157 -9.39 9.63 -14.41
C VAL A 157 -8.36 9.18 -13.37
N GLY A 158 -7.80 10.11 -12.59
CA GLY A 158 -6.85 9.76 -11.53
C GLY A 158 -7.45 8.81 -10.49
N THR A 159 -8.70 9.04 -10.08
CA THR A 159 -9.39 8.15 -9.11
C THR A 159 -9.63 6.75 -9.68
N VAL A 160 -10.04 6.65 -10.95
CA VAL A 160 -10.22 5.37 -11.64
C VAL A 160 -8.89 4.62 -11.79
N LEU A 161 -7.80 5.32 -12.12
CA LEU A 161 -6.47 4.72 -12.22
C LEU A 161 -5.98 4.14 -10.89
N ILE A 162 -6.21 4.84 -9.77
CA ILE A 162 -5.91 4.32 -8.42
C ILE A 162 -6.73 3.03 -8.17
N ALA A 163 -8.01 3.03 -8.51
CA ALA A 163 -8.88 1.88 -8.31
C ALA A 163 -8.48 0.66 -9.15
N VAL A 164 -8.12 0.86 -10.42
CA VAL A 164 -7.63 -0.20 -11.31
C VAL A 164 -6.31 -0.77 -10.76
N THR A 165 -5.40 0.09 -10.32
CA THR A 165 -4.12 -0.35 -9.75
C THR A 165 -4.32 -1.15 -8.47
N TRP A 166 -5.22 -0.72 -7.59
CA TRP A 166 -5.61 -1.49 -6.41
C TRP A 166 -6.22 -2.86 -6.77
N GLY A 167 -7.12 -2.90 -7.76
CA GLY A 167 -7.75 -4.15 -8.21
C GLY A 167 -6.72 -5.13 -8.81
N PHE A 168 -5.78 -4.61 -9.60
CA PHE A 168 -4.65 -5.38 -10.10
C PHE A 168 -3.80 -5.94 -8.93
N GLN A 169 -3.51 -5.13 -7.92
CA GLN A 169 -2.74 -5.54 -6.74
C GLN A 169 -3.44 -6.62 -5.92
N MET A 170 -4.76 -6.50 -5.77
CA MET A 170 -5.62 -7.50 -5.13
C MET A 170 -5.57 -8.83 -5.87
N LEU A 171 -5.72 -8.79 -7.20
CA LEU A 171 -5.64 -9.98 -8.04
C LEU A 171 -4.25 -10.61 -7.96
N TRP A 172 -3.20 -9.81 -8.07
CA TRP A 172 -1.82 -10.27 -7.97
C TRP A 172 -1.51 -10.93 -6.62
N SER A 173 -1.98 -10.33 -5.52
CA SER A 173 -1.85 -10.89 -4.17
C SER A 173 -2.62 -12.21 -4.03
N LEU A 174 -3.83 -12.29 -4.57
CA LEU A 174 -4.64 -13.51 -4.55
C LEU A 174 -4.00 -14.64 -5.35
N LEU A 175 -3.53 -14.35 -6.57
CA LEU A 175 -2.80 -15.31 -7.42
C LEU A 175 -1.52 -15.80 -6.73
N SER A 176 -0.85 -14.92 -5.98
CA SER A 176 0.34 -15.28 -5.21
C SER A 176 0.03 -16.21 -4.02
N LEU A 177 -1.16 -16.09 -3.43
CA LEU A 177 -1.64 -16.95 -2.33
C LEU A 177 -2.17 -18.31 -2.78
N LEU A 178 -2.59 -18.47 -4.04
CA LEU A 178 -3.14 -19.73 -4.55
C LEU A 178 -2.19 -20.92 -4.32
N PRO A 179 -2.68 -22.11 -3.94
CA PRO A 179 -1.83 -23.24 -3.58
C PRO A 179 -1.03 -23.77 -4.79
N SER A 180 0.25 -23.43 -4.88
CA SER A 180 1.24 -24.18 -5.65
C SER A 180 1.68 -25.44 -4.89
N ARG A 181 1.84 -26.52 -5.67
CA ARG A 181 2.13 -27.89 -5.26
C ARG A 181 3.56 -28.10 -4.71
N GLY A 182 4.32 -27.02 -4.49
CA GLY A 182 5.71 -27.09 -3.99
C GLY A 182 5.82 -27.33 -2.48
N SER A 183 6.92 -27.96 -2.07
CA SER A 183 7.22 -28.40 -0.70
C SER A 183 6.94 -27.31 0.35
N LYS A 184 5.96 -27.58 1.22
CA LYS A 184 5.49 -26.70 2.30
C LYS A 184 6.46 -26.61 3.50
N GLY A 185 7.58 -27.33 3.46
CA GLY A 185 8.47 -27.54 4.60
C GLY A 185 9.68 -26.60 4.71
N ALA A 186 9.89 -25.66 3.79
CA ALA A 186 11.02 -24.73 3.86
C ALA A 186 10.72 -23.58 4.84
N ALA A 187 11.67 -23.23 5.72
CA ALA A 187 11.51 -22.18 6.74
C ALA A 187 11.09 -20.81 6.16
N GLY A 188 11.48 -20.50 4.91
CA GLY A 188 11.08 -19.28 4.20
C GLY A 188 9.63 -19.28 3.67
N TYR A 189 9.00 -20.45 3.50
CA TYR A 189 7.64 -20.59 2.95
C TYR A 189 6.59 -19.99 3.90
N HIS A 190 6.67 -20.32 5.19
CA HIS A 190 5.76 -19.78 6.21
C HIS A 190 5.90 -18.26 6.36
N GLY A 191 7.12 -17.76 6.24
CA GLY A 191 7.43 -16.33 6.32
C GLY A 191 6.90 -15.51 5.15
N GLY A 192 7.19 -15.96 3.92
CA GLY A 192 6.68 -15.32 2.70
C GLY A 192 5.16 -15.36 2.60
N THR A 193 4.53 -16.47 2.99
CA THR A 193 3.07 -16.57 3.00
C THR A 193 2.45 -15.64 4.04
N ALA A 194 3.06 -15.47 5.22
CA ALA A 194 2.59 -14.50 6.21
C ALA A 194 2.67 -13.05 5.72
N LEU A 195 3.72 -12.70 4.96
CA LEU A 195 3.86 -11.38 4.31
C LEU A 195 2.73 -11.13 3.30
N ILE A 196 2.49 -12.08 2.40
CA ILE A 196 1.46 -11.94 1.35
C ILE A 196 0.05 -11.95 1.96
N GLN A 197 -0.20 -12.76 3.00
CA GLN A 197 -1.47 -12.73 3.73
C GLN A 197 -1.69 -11.38 4.42
N GLY A 198 -0.64 -10.83 5.04
CA GLY A 198 -0.66 -9.49 5.61
C GLY A 198 -0.99 -8.41 4.58
N ALA A 199 -0.34 -8.47 3.42
CA ALA A 199 -0.58 -7.59 2.29
C ALA A 199 -2.05 -7.67 1.82
N PHE A 200 -2.56 -8.88 1.64
CA PHE A 200 -3.94 -9.11 1.19
C PHE A 200 -4.96 -8.52 2.18
N VAL A 201 -4.78 -8.77 3.48
CA VAL A 201 -5.66 -8.20 4.52
C VAL A 201 -5.60 -6.67 4.51
N ALA A 202 -4.41 -6.08 4.38
CA ALA A 202 -4.26 -4.63 4.26
C ALA A 202 -4.95 -4.07 3.02
N LEU A 203 -4.85 -4.74 1.85
CA LEU A 203 -5.52 -4.32 0.62
C LEU A 203 -7.05 -4.37 0.73
N VAL A 204 -7.61 -5.33 1.46
CA VAL A 204 -9.06 -5.41 1.70
C VAL A 204 -9.55 -4.19 2.47
N PHE A 205 -8.85 -3.79 3.54
CA PHE A 205 -9.17 -2.56 4.26
C PHE A 205 -9.00 -1.33 3.38
N LEU A 206 -7.92 -1.24 2.59
CA LEU A 206 -7.73 -0.15 1.65
C LEU A 206 -8.82 -0.10 0.57
N GLY A 207 -9.37 -1.25 0.20
CA GLY A 207 -10.48 -1.36 -0.74
C GLY A 207 -11.70 -0.55 -0.32
N VAL A 208 -12.05 -0.56 0.97
CA VAL A 208 -13.15 0.26 1.52
C VAL A 208 -12.94 1.74 1.17
N ARG A 209 -11.70 2.22 1.36
CA ARG A 209 -11.36 3.62 1.12
C ARG A 209 -11.25 3.96 -0.37
N VAL A 210 -10.75 3.04 -1.19
CA VAL A 210 -10.72 3.18 -2.65
C VAL A 210 -12.14 3.27 -3.21
N ILE A 211 -13.04 2.38 -2.78
CA ILE A 211 -14.45 2.39 -3.18
C ILE A 211 -15.13 3.68 -2.74
N TYR A 212 -14.90 4.12 -1.50
CA TYR A 212 -15.39 5.42 -1.02
C TYR A 212 -14.90 6.58 -1.90
N GLY A 213 -13.61 6.58 -2.28
CA GLY A 213 -13.04 7.56 -3.20
C GLY A 213 -13.81 7.63 -4.52
N ILE A 214 -14.05 6.49 -5.17
CA ILE A 214 -14.83 6.41 -6.41
C ILE A 214 -16.25 6.95 -6.18
N VAL A 215 -16.97 6.44 -5.18
CA VAL A 215 -18.35 6.88 -4.90
C VAL A 215 -18.40 8.38 -4.66
N SER A 216 -17.46 8.94 -3.90
CA SER A 216 -17.41 10.37 -3.60
C SER A 216 -17.20 11.22 -4.85
N VAL A 217 -16.32 10.79 -5.76
CA VAL A 217 -16.02 11.53 -6.99
C VAL A 217 -17.18 11.43 -7.97
N PHE A 218 -17.78 10.26 -8.15
CA PHE A 218 -18.85 10.06 -9.13
C PHE A 218 -20.21 10.58 -8.66
N THR A 219 -20.49 10.59 -7.35
CA THR A 219 -21.79 11.00 -6.80
C THR A 219 -21.90 12.51 -6.59
N GLN A 220 -20.77 13.24 -6.47
CA GLN A 220 -20.71 14.70 -6.24
C GLN A 220 -21.54 15.25 -5.07
N ARG A 221 -22.10 14.40 -4.20
CA ARG A 221 -22.88 14.83 -3.04
C ARG A 221 -21.97 15.45 -1.99
N ARG A 222 -22.32 16.64 -1.49
CA ARG A 222 -21.52 17.37 -0.49
C ARG A 222 -21.30 16.56 0.78
N ASP A 223 -22.30 15.80 1.24
CA ASP A 223 -22.25 15.00 2.47
C ASP A 223 -21.33 13.77 2.38
N LEU A 224 -21.06 13.30 1.16
CA LEU A 224 -20.17 12.16 0.85
C LEU A 224 -18.79 12.61 0.37
N SER A 225 -18.53 13.92 0.34
CA SER A 225 -17.26 14.42 -0.15
C SER A 225 -16.14 14.16 0.89
N PRO A 226 -14.91 13.81 0.47
CA PRO A 226 -13.81 13.54 1.40
C PRO A 226 -13.38 14.77 2.23
N ILE A 227 -13.85 15.95 1.83
CA ILE A 227 -13.42 17.26 2.34
C ILE A 227 -14.54 17.95 3.12
N TYR A 228 -15.75 18.03 2.55
CA TYR A 228 -16.90 18.68 3.18
C TYR A 228 -17.94 17.68 3.73
N GLY A 229 -17.72 16.38 3.54
CA GLY A 229 -18.63 15.34 4.02
C GLY A 229 -18.65 15.22 5.53
N SER A 230 -19.65 14.50 6.03
CA SER A 230 -19.85 14.37 7.48
C SER A 230 -18.61 13.77 8.17
N LEU A 231 -18.34 14.25 9.39
CA LEU A 231 -17.20 13.76 10.19
C LEU A 231 -17.25 12.25 10.39
N ALA A 232 -18.44 11.68 10.62
CA ALA A 232 -18.64 10.25 10.79
C ALA A 232 -18.20 9.46 9.55
N VAL A 233 -18.57 9.94 8.34
CA VAL A 233 -18.17 9.31 7.08
C VAL A 233 -16.66 9.34 6.89
N ARG A 234 -16.00 10.47 7.19
CA ARG A 234 -14.54 10.59 7.10
C ARG A 234 -13.84 9.69 8.14
N VAL A 235 -14.32 9.63 9.37
CA VAL A 235 -13.73 8.73 10.39
C VAL A 235 -13.86 7.27 9.95
N VAL A 236 -15.04 6.85 9.50
CA VAL A 236 -15.34 5.44 9.25
C VAL A 236 -14.80 4.94 7.91
N LEU A 237 -14.92 5.74 6.85
CA LEU A 237 -14.56 5.31 5.49
C LEU A 237 -13.16 5.75 5.06
N MET A 238 -12.56 6.71 5.77
CA MET A 238 -11.28 7.31 5.39
C MET A 238 -10.19 7.01 6.43
N PHE A 239 -10.45 7.23 7.73
CA PHE A 239 -9.46 7.04 8.79
C PHE A 239 -9.36 5.58 9.26
N LEU A 240 -10.46 4.95 9.65
CA LEU A 240 -10.46 3.57 10.19
C LEU A 240 -9.79 2.54 9.27
N PRO A 241 -10.11 2.48 7.96
CA PRO A 241 -9.54 1.44 7.10
C PRO A 241 -8.01 1.57 6.97
N GLU A 242 -7.49 2.78 7.09
CA GLU A 242 -6.05 3.02 7.03
C GLU A 242 -5.33 2.68 8.31
N VAL A 243 -5.94 2.97 9.46
CA VAL A 243 -5.41 2.54 10.75
C VAL A 243 -5.33 1.02 10.80
N PHE A 244 -6.37 0.31 10.32
CA PHE A 244 -6.36 -1.15 10.25
C PHE A 244 -5.31 -1.68 9.25
N ALA A 245 -5.18 -1.06 8.08
CA ALA A 245 -4.15 -1.43 7.11
C ALA A 245 -2.73 -1.22 7.68
N ALA A 246 -2.44 -0.06 8.26
CA ALA A 246 -1.16 0.25 8.88
C ALA A 246 -0.85 -0.67 10.06
N LEU A 247 -1.84 -0.95 10.92
CA LEU A 247 -1.70 -1.89 12.03
C LEU A 247 -1.38 -3.30 11.53
N THR A 248 -2.06 -3.75 10.47
CA THR A 248 -1.79 -5.06 9.84
C THR A 248 -0.35 -5.13 9.34
N MET A 249 0.12 -4.09 8.65
CA MET A 249 1.51 -3.97 8.17
C MET A 249 2.52 -4.00 9.33
N ILE A 250 2.24 -3.29 10.42
CA ILE A 250 3.08 -3.27 11.63
C ILE A 250 3.15 -4.67 12.27
N VAL A 251 2.01 -5.34 12.47
CA VAL A 251 1.95 -6.68 13.07
C VAL A 251 2.73 -7.69 12.23
N VAL A 252 2.57 -7.63 10.90
CA VAL A 252 3.28 -8.50 9.97
C VAL A 252 4.78 -8.23 10.04
N GLY A 253 5.21 -6.96 10.05
CA GLY A 253 6.61 -6.58 10.18
C GLY A 253 7.25 -7.05 11.48
N ILE A 254 6.54 -6.98 12.60
CA ILE A 254 7.02 -7.52 13.87
C ILE A 254 7.12 -9.04 13.82
N ARG A 255 6.18 -9.74 13.18
CA ARG A 255 6.22 -11.21 13.05
C ARG A 255 7.35 -11.69 12.14
N THR A 256 7.61 -10.99 11.04
CA THR A 256 8.58 -11.42 10.04
C THR A 256 10.02 -11.06 10.40
N ARG A 257 10.24 -10.25 11.45
CA ARG A 257 11.58 -9.87 11.94
C ARG A 257 12.47 -11.08 12.31
N HIS A 258 11.87 -12.18 12.78
CA HIS A 258 12.59 -13.33 13.31
C HIS A 258 13.11 -14.29 12.22
N LEU A 259 12.49 -14.27 11.04
CA LEU A 259 12.85 -15.17 9.92
C LEU A 259 14.30 -14.98 9.43
N ARG A 260 14.95 -13.89 9.84
CA ARG A 260 16.29 -13.50 9.43
C ARG A 260 17.39 -13.81 10.46
N GLN A 261 17.06 -14.14 11.71
CA GLN A 261 18.09 -14.55 12.69
C GLN A 261 18.63 -15.96 12.42
N THR A 262 17.95 -16.73 11.56
CA THR A 262 18.24 -18.15 11.29
C THR A 262 18.75 -18.44 9.88
N THR A 263 19.01 -17.40 9.07
CA THR A 263 19.67 -17.49 7.76
C THR A 263 21.02 -16.80 7.82
#